data_AF-A0A0J0XW23-F1
#
_entry.id   AF-A0A0J0XW23-F1
#
_cell.length_a   1.000
_cell.length_b   1.000
_cell.length_c   1.000
_cell.angle_alpha   90.00
_cell.angle_beta   90.00
_cell.angle_gamma   90.00
#
_symmetry.space_group_name_H-M   'P 1'
#
loop_
_entity.id
_entity.type
_entity.pdbx_description
1 polymer ?
#
loop_
_entity_poly.entity_id
_entity_poly.type
_entity_poly.pdbx_seq_one_letter_code
_entity_poly.pdbx_strand_id
1 'polypeptide(L)'
;MAPRAAAPSTDDLVRQRLAAESAALRQKEAEILGSISAALEKENLDREKPGMSSEVLGHDIEAVREKIERMAQDKKNLETPELAAARADVVACYKNKPERALDCWREVDAFKAQVSKLEQAFVKSLH
;
A
#
# COMPACT_ATOMS: atom_id res chain seq x y z
N MET A 1 -78.55 20.62 14.46
CA MET A 1 -78.28 20.61 13.00
C MET A 1 -76.82 20.21 12.80
N ALA A 2 -76.56 19.01 12.28
CA ALA A 2 -75.20 18.59 11.92
C ALA A 2 -74.81 19.22 10.56
N PRO A 3 -73.59 19.71 10.37
CA PRO A 3 -73.18 20.28 9.09
C PRO A 3 -73.04 19.16 8.06
N ARG A 4 -73.67 19.35 6.89
CA ARG A 4 -73.55 18.48 5.72
C ARG A 4 -72.13 18.60 5.18
N ALA A 5 -71.40 17.48 5.07
CA ALA A 5 -70.08 17.46 4.45
C ALA A 5 -70.17 17.97 2.99
N ALA A 6 -69.34 18.96 2.64
CA ALA A 6 -69.26 19.47 1.28
C ALA A 6 -68.62 18.40 0.36
N ALA A 7 -69.15 18.25 -0.85
CA ALA A 7 -68.56 17.38 -1.87
C ALA A 7 -67.13 17.86 -2.21
N PRO A 8 -66.18 16.95 -2.48
CA PRO A 8 -64.80 17.33 -2.79
C PRO A 8 -64.77 18.26 -3.99
N SER A 9 -64.01 19.36 -3.86
CA SER A 9 -63.85 20.33 -4.94
C SER A 9 -62.93 19.77 -6.02
N THR A 10 -62.97 20.37 -7.21
CA THR A 10 -62.06 20.00 -8.30
C THR A 10 -60.59 20.17 -7.91
N ASP A 11 -60.26 21.14 -7.06
CA ASP A 11 -58.91 21.35 -6.54
C ASP A 11 -58.46 20.19 -5.64
N ASP A 12 -59.36 19.65 -4.81
CA ASP A 12 -59.08 18.49 -3.95
C ASP A 12 -58.75 17.25 -4.77
N LEU A 13 -59.50 17.00 -5.85
CA LEU A 13 -59.25 15.89 -6.77
C LEU A 13 -57.90 16.04 -7.50
N VAL A 14 -57.55 17.26 -7.90
CA VAL A 14 -56.26 17.56 -8.53
C VAL A 14 -55.10 17.34 -7.56
N ARG A 15 -55.19 17.83 -6.32
CA ARG A 15 -54.20 17.59 -5.27
C ARG A 15 -54.03 16.11 -4.95
N GLN A 16 -55.14 15.37 -4.88
CA GLN A 16 -55.11 13.93 -4.62
C GLN A 16 -54.37 13.17 -5.73
N ARG A 17 -54.63 13.52 -7.01
CA ARG A 17 -53.92 12.93 -8.15
C ARG A 17 -52.44 13.28 -8.18
N LEU A 18 -52.10 14.55 -7.95
CA LEU A 18 -50.71 15.01 -7.86
C LEU A 18 -49.96 14.27 -6.75
N ALA A 19 -50.57 14.10 -5.58
CA ALA A 19 -49.97 13.36 -4.47
C ALA A 19 -49.74 11.88 -4.85
N ALA A 20 -50.72 11.22 -5.46
CA ALA A 20 -50.60 9.84 -5.91
C ALA A 20 -49.53 9.66 -7.00
N GLU A 21 -49.47 10.56 -7.99
CA GLU A 21 -48.41 10.54 -9.00
C GLU A 21 -47.04 10.82 -8.41
N SER A 22 -46.92 11.79 -7.49
CA SER A 22 -45.64 12.09 -6.84
C SER A 22 -45.12 10.90 -6.02
N ALA A 23 -46.00 10.15 -5.37
CA ALA A 23 -45.65 8.94 -4.63
C ALA A 23 -45.17 7.84 -5.59
N ALA A 24 -45.90 7.62 -6.70
CA ALA A 24 -45.52 6.65 -7.71
C ALA A 24 -44.18 7.00 -8.39
N LEU A 25 -43.91 8.27 -8.65
CA LEU A 25 -42.64 8.74 -9.21
C LEU A 25 -41.47 8.50 -8.25
N ARG A 26 -41.63 8.80 -6.96
CA ARG A 26 -40.60 8.53 -5.95
C ARG A 26 -40.30 7.05 -5.80
N GLN A 27 -41.32 6.20 -5.89
CA GLN A 27 -41.13 4.75 -5.86
C GLN A 27 -40.29 4.28 -7.05
N LYS A 28 -40.64 4.74 -8.26
CA LYS A 28 -39.86 4.43 -9.47
C LYS A 28 -38.42 4.93 -9.38
N GLU A 29 -38.22 6.13 -8.83
CA GLU A 29 -36.88 6.66 -8.60
C GLU A 29 -36.07 5.79 -7.64
N ALA A 30 -36.66 5.34 -6.53
CA ALA A 30 -36.01 4.43 -5.59
C ALA A 30 -35.65 3.08 -6.24
N GLU A 31 -36.55 2.52 -7.05
CA GLU A 31 -36.30 1.28 -7.80
C GLU A 31 -35.15 1.46 -8.82
N ILE A 32 -35.15 2.57 -9.56
CA ILE A 32 -34.09 2.91 -10.52
C ILE A 32 -32.75 3.09 -9.79
N LEU A 33 -32.71 3.86 -8.70
CA LEU A 33 -31.48 4.07 -7.92
C LEU A 33 -30.95 2.75 -7.34
N GLY A 34 -31.83 1.87 -6.87
CA GLY A 34 -31.47 0.53 -6.42
C GLY A 34 -30.85 -0.30 -7.56
N SER A 35 -31.47 -0.28 -8.74
CA SER A 35 -30.94 -1.00 -9.91
C SER A 35 -29.59 -0.46 -10.39
N ILE A 36 -29.40 0.86 -10.35
CA ILE A 36 -28.15 1.53 -10.70
C ILE A 36 -27.07 1.12 -9.71
N SER A 37 -27.35 1.20 -8.39
CA SER A 37 -26.40 0.81 -7.35
C SER A 37 -25.95 -0.64 -7.50
N ALA A 38 -26.89 -1.56 -7.72
CA ALA A 38 -26.58 -2.98 -7.90
C ALA A 38 -25.76 -3.25 -9.17
N ALA A 39 -26.04 -2.53 -10.27
CA ALA A 39 -25.28 -2.64 -11.51
C ALA A 39 -23.84 -2.09 -11.35
N LEU A 40 -23.68 -0.96 -10.67
CA LEU A 40 -22.37 -0.37 -10.36
C LEU A 40 -21.54 -1.26 -9.42
N GLU A 41 -22.16 -1.85 -8.40
CA GLU A 41 -21.49 -2.79 -7.50
C GLU A 41 -21.02 -4.03 -8.24
N LYS A 42 -21.88 -4.60 -9.08
CA LYS A 42 -21.51 -5.74 -9.94
C LYS A 42 -20.39 -5.37 -10.91
N GLU A 43 -20.46 -4.21 -11.57
CA GLU A 43 -19.40 -3.76 -12.47
C GLU A 43 -18.09 -3.54 -11.72
N ASN A 44 -18.14 -3.03 -10.48
CA ASN A 44 -16.95 -2.88 -9.65
C ASN A 44 -16.32 -4.24 -9.35
N LEU A 45 -17.13 -5.22 -8.92
CA LEU A 45 -16.70 -6.60 -8.67
C LEU A 45 -16.16 -7.29 -9.95
N ASP A 46 -16.78 -7.06 -11.11
CA ASP A 46 -16.37 -7.64 -12.39
C ASP A 46 -15.11 -6.95 -12.97
N ARG A 47 -14.90 -5.65 -12.69
CA ARG A 47 -13.72 -4.87 -13.09
C ARG A 47 -12.51 -5.10 -12.19
N GLU A 48 -12.72 -5.51 -10.94
CA GLU A 48 -11.66 -6.00 -10.05
C GLU A 48 -11.09 -7.29 -10.64
N LYS A 49 -10.15 -7.14 -11.58
CA LYS A 49 -9.40 -8.27 -12.12
C LYS A 49 -8.77 -9.06 -10.97
N PRO A 50 -8.72 -10.41 -11.03
CA PRO A 50 -7.98 -11.19 -10.04
C PRO A 50 -6.53 -10.68 -10.00
N GLY A 51 -6.16 -10.02 -8.91
CA GLY A 51 -4.87 -9.33 -8.74
C GLY A 51 -4.91 -7.79 -8.60
N MET A 52 -6.06 -7.13 -8.77
CA MET A 52 -6.21 -5.66 -8.64
C MET A 52 -7.24 -5.24 -7.57
N SER A 53 -7.62 -6.16 -6.67
CA SER A 53 -8.44 -5.83 -5.50
C SER A 53 -7.61 -5.08 -4.47
N SER A 54 -8.28 -4.18 -3.72
CA SER A 54 -7.65 -3.42 -2.62
C SER A 54 -7.00 -4.34 -1.58
N GLU A 55 -7.58 -5.52 -1.33
CA GLU A 55 -7.03 -6.52 -0.41
C GLU A 55 -5.74 -7.15 -0.95
N VAL A 56 -5.69 -7.46 -2.25
CA VAL A 56 -4.48 -8.02 -2.89
C VAL A 56 -3.35 -7.00 -2.89
N LEU A 57 -3.67 -5.74 -3.23
CA LEU A 57 -2.72 -4.62 -3.15
C LEU A 57 -2.20 -4.41 -1.73
N GLY A 58 -3.08 -4.49 -0.72
CA GLY A 58 -2.69 -4.40 0.69
C GLY A 58 -1.72 -5.51 1.08
N HIS A 59 -2.00 -6.75 0.69
CA HIS A 59 -1.10 -7.88 0.92
C HIS A 59 0.25 -7.70 0.20
N ASP A 60 0.24 -7.26 -1.05
CA ASP A 60 1.47 -7.03 -1.82
C ASP A 60 2.34 -5.91 -1.21
N ILE A 61 1.71 -4.84 -0.71
CA ILE A 61 2.41 -3.76 -0.01
C ILE A 61 3.08 -4.29 1.27
N GLU A 62 2.37 -5.09 2.07
CA GLU A 62 2.94 -5.68 3.29
C GLU A 62 4.08 -6.65 2.98
N ALA A 63 3.93 -7.49 1.95
CA ALA A 63 5.00 -8.40 1.51
C ALA A 63 6.25 -7.64 1.03
N VAL A 64 6.07 -6.50 0.34
CA VAL A 64 7.17 -5.63 -0.07
C VAL A 64 7.82 -4.97 1.15
N ARG A 65 7.03 -4.46 2.10
CA ARG A 65 7.53 -3.90 3.36
C ARG A 65 8.39 -4.91 4.12
N GLU A 66 7.88 -6.11 4.33
CA GLU A 66 8.60 -7.17 5.05
C GLU A 66 9.92 -7.53 4.34
N LYS A 67 9.91 -7.59 3.01
CA LYS A 67 11.12 -7.83 2.21
C LYS A 67 12.16 -6.72 2.38
N ILE A 68 11.74 -5.46 2.40
CA ILE A 68 12.64 -4.32 2.63
C ILE A 68 13.23 -4.38 4.04
N GLU A 69 12.40 -4.64 5.05
CA GLU A 69 12.83 -4.73 6.45
C GLU A 69 13.84 -5.84 6.65
N ARG A 70 13.59 -7.03 6.07
CA ARG A 70 14.55 -8.13 6.06
C ARG A 70 15.87 -7.74 5.39
N MET A 71 15.82 -7.16 4.19
CA MET A 71 17.03 -6.71 3.49
C MET A 71 17.82 -5.65 4.28
N ALA A 72 17.14 -4.77 5.00
CA ALA A 72 17.79 -3.77 5.85
C ALA A 72 18.44 -4.40 7.09
N GLN A 73 17.79 -5.39 7.70
CA GLN A 73 18.36 -6.17 8.80
C GLN A 73 19.56 -6.98 8.34
N ASP A 74 19.48 -7.67 7.20
CA ASP A 74 20.57 -8.46 6.64
C ASP A 74 21.81 -7.59 6.40
N LYS A 75 21.63 -6.39 5.82
CA LYS A 75 22.72 -5.42 5.64
C LYS A 75 23.36 -5.00 6.96
N LYS A 76 22.56 -4.73 7.99
CA LYS A 76 23.07 -4.38 9.33
C LYS A 76 23.83 -5.54 9.98
N ASN A 77 23.39 -6.77 9.73
CA ASN A 77 24.05 -7.97 10.26
C ASN A 77 25.38 -8.26 9.54
N LEU A 78 25.49 -7.90 8.25
CA LEU A 78 26.70 -8.04 7.45
C LEU A 78 27.76 -6.98 7.77
N GLU A 79 27.37 -5.76 8.11
CA GLU A 79 28.30 -4.67 8.40
C GLU A 79 28.56 -4.51 9.90
N THR A 80 29.50 -5.32 10.43
CA THR A 80 29.93 -5.20 11.83
C THR A 80 30.68 -3.88 12.06
N PRO A 81 30.67 -3.30 13.28
CA PRO A 81 31.39 -2.06 13.58
C PRO A 81 32.89 -2.17 13.28
N GLU A 82 33.48 -3.37 13.43
CA GLU A 82 34.88 -3.63 13.10
C GLU A 82 35.14 -3.58 11.59
N LEU A 83 34.22 -4.10 10.76
CA LEU A 83 34.31 -4.00 9.31
C LEU A 83 34.16 -2.55 8.85
N ALA A 84 33.21 -1.81 9.42
CA ALA A 84 32.98 -0.41 9.10
C ALA A 84 34.20 0.45 9.47
N ALA A 85 34.82 0.20 10.63
CA ALA A 85 36.06 0.84 11.05
C ALA A 85 37.22 0.52 10.11
N ALA A 86 37.46 -0.76 9.82
CA ALA A 86 38.53 -1.17 8.90
C ALA A 86 38.36 -0.57 7.49
N ARG A 87 37.11 -0.47 6.99
CA ARG A 87 36.79 0.22 5.74
C ARG A 87 37.13 1.71 5.83
N ALA A 88 36.77 2.38 6.92
CA ALA A 88 37.06 3.79 7.13
C ALA A 88 38.58 4.05 7.16
N ASP A 89 39.36 3.18 7.79
CA ASP A 89 40.83 3.29 7.88
C ASP A 89 41.49 3.19 6.50
N VAL A 90 41.03 2.26 5.65
CA VAL A 90 41.51 2.15 4.26
C VAL A 90 41.24 3.44 3.49
N VAL A 91 40.01 3.95 3.58
CA VAL A 91 39.62 5.20 2.90
C VAL A 91 40.43 6.38 3.43
N ALA A 92 40.62 6.48 4.75
CA ALA A 92 41.42 7.52 5.38
C ALA A 92 42.89 7.46 4.92
N CYS A 93 43.48 6.27 4.86
CA CYS A 93 44.85 6.09 4.41
C CYS A 93 45.04 6.57 2.97
N TYR A 94 44.18 6.14 2.04
CA TYR A 94 44.27 6.56 0.65
C TYR A 94 44.05 8.05 0.45
N LYS A 95 43.12 8.66 1.19
CA LYS A 95 42.90 10.11 1.15
C LYS A 95 44.13 10.89 1.64
N ASN A 96 44.82 10.39 2.66
CA ASN A 96 46.00 11.03 3.22
C ASN A 96 47.28 10.79 2.38
N LYS A 97 47.31 9.74 1.55
CA LYS A 97 48.47 9.34 0.74
C LYS A 97 48.12 9.16 -0.75
N PRO A 98 47.69 10.21 -1.47
CA PRO A 98 47.20 10.09 -2.84
C PRO A 98 48.26 9.58 -3.85
N GLU A 99 49.52 10.00 -3.69
CA GLU A 99 50.64 9.55 -4.55
C GLU A 99 51.37 8.31 -4.01
N ARG A 100 51.01 7.85 -2.80
CA ARG A 100 51.66 6.75 -2.09
C ARG A 100 50.64 5.71 -1.63
N ALA A 101 49.75 5.32 -2.54
CA ALA A 101 48.70 4.33 -2.27
C ALA A 101 49.24 2.97 -1.77
N LEU A 102 50.43 2.56 -2.22
CA LEU A 102 51.06 1.31 -1.81
C LEU A 102 51.42 1.26 -0.31
N ASP A 103 51.55 2.41 0.36
CA ASP A 103 51.83 2.49 1.80
C ASP A 103 50.62 2.07 2.66
N CYS A 104 49.42 1.97 2.07
CA CYS A 104 48.18 1.62 2.77
C CYS A 104 47.88 0.11 2.83
N TRP A 105 48.89 -0.73 2.57
CA TRP A 105 48.72 -2.18 2.48
C TRP A 105 48.27 -2.80 3.80
N ARG A 106 48.67 -2.23 4.95
CA ARG A 106 48.31 -2.75 6.28
C ARG A 106 46.82 -2.60 6.56
N GLU A 107 46.28 -1.42 6.26
CA GLU A 107 44.85 -1.11 6.40
C GLU A 107 44.02 -2.00 5.45
N VAL A 108 44.51 -2.21 4.22
CA VAL A 108 43.86 -3.09 3.25
C VAL A 108 43.87 -4.55 3.71
N ASP A 109 44.99 -5.03 4.27
CA ASP A 109 45.09 -6.41 4.78
C ASP A 109 44.17 -6.64 5.99
N ALA A 110 44.11 -5.66 6.90
CA ALA A 110 43.17 -5.68 8.02
C ALA A 110 41.70 -5.71 7.54
N PHE A 111 41.36 -4.91 6.53
CA PHE A 111 40.02 -4.94 5.93
C PHE A 111 39.71 -6.29 5.29
N LYS A 112 40.63 -6.85 4.49
CA LYS A 112 40.48 -8.19 3.89
C LYS A 112 40.27 -9.28 4.94
N ALA A 113 40.96 -9.21 6.06
CA ALA A 113 40.79 -10.16 7.15
C ALA A 113 39.36 -10.10 7.75
N GLN A 114 38.77 -8.91 7.87
CA GLN A 114 37.37 -8.79 8.32
C GLN A 114 36.37 -9.27 7.26
N VAL A 115 36.61 -8.97 5.98
CA VAL A 115 35.77 -9.48 4.88
C VAL A 115 35.79 -11.00 4.84
N SER A 116 36.97 -11.64 4.98
CA SER A 116 37.08 -13.10 4.97
C SER A 116 36.27 -13.77 6.09
N LYS A 117 36.18 -13.16 7.27
CA LYS A 117 35.31 -13.68 8.35
C LYS A 117 33.83 -13.62 7.96
N LEU A 118 33.40 -12.54 7.31
CA LEU A 118 32.02 -12.38 6.85
C LEU A 118 31.69 -13.34 5.72
N GLU A 119 32.60 -13.51 4.77
CA GLU A 119 32.46 -14.51 3.70
C GLU A 119 32.32 -15.92 4.28
N GLN A 120 33.15 -16.27 5.27
CA GLN A 120 33.06 -17.57 5.94
C GLN A 120 31.73 -17.74 6.69
N ALA A 121 31.25 -16.71 7.40
CA ALA A 121 29.96 -16.75 8.09
C ALA A 121 28.80 -16.88 7.10
N PHE A 122 28.85 -16.14 5.98
CA PHE A 122 27.87 -16.21 4.91
C PHE A 122 27.83 -17.59 4.26
N VAL A 123 28.99 -18.15 3.87
CA VAL A 123 29.07 -19.50 3.29
C VAL A 123 28.56 -20.57 4.27
N LYS A 124 28.80 -20.41 5.58
CA LYS A 124 28.23 -21.30 6.60
C LYS A 124 26.72 -21.19 6.72
N SER A 125 26.13 -20.01 6.49
CA SER A 125 24.67 -19.80 6.55
C SER A 125 23.91 -20.40 5.36
N LEU A 126 24.61 -20.80 4.29
CA LEU A 126 24.03 -21.41 3.09
C LEU A 126 23.93 -22.95 3.17
N HIS A 127 24.55 -23.59 4.17
CA HIS A 127 24.48 -25.02 4.44
C HIS A 127 23.61 -25.31 5.65
#